data_AF-T1AGS6-F1
#
_entry.id   AF-T1AGS6-F1
#
_cell.length_a   1.000
_cell.length_b   1.000
_cell.length_c   1.000
_cell.angle_alpha   90.00
_cell.angle_beta   90.00
_cell.angle_gamma   90.00
#
_symmetry.space_group_name_H-M   'P 1'
#
loop_
_entity.id
_entity.type
_entity.pdbx_description
1 polymer ?
#
loop_
_entity_poly.entity_id
_entity_poly.type
_entity_poly.pdbx_seq_one_letter_code
_entity_poly.pdbx_strand_id
1 'polypeptide(L)'
;MLVSFAEVPELTTVGAAESPAETTRAAQLHQELQSTRQELESTIRELNAANQELTALNEEALSLNEEFQSTNEELETSKEELQSLNEELTTANNQLQDSLARQRTTSNDLKNILNSSQAATLFVDRDLKVRFFTPAAAPLFNLIPTDIGRPLSDLAARITDIDFVANTRAVL
;
A
#
# COMPACT_ATOMS: atom_id res chain seq x y z
N MET A 1 22.27 -87.19 -74.53
CA MET A 1 21.39 -87.81 -73.54
C MET A 1 20.11 -87.00 -73.53
N LEU A 2 19.01 -87.57 -74.04
CA LEU A 2 17.72 -86.89 -74.17
C LEU A 2 17.10 -86.71 -72.78
N VAL A 3 16.67 -85.48 -72.47
CA VAL A 3 15.90 -85.15 -71.27
C VAL A 3 14.43 -85.24 -71.63
N SER A 4 13.73 -86.20 -71.01
CA SER A 4 12.28 -86.39 -71.13
C SER A 4 11.61 -85.71 -69.94
N PHE A 5 10.67 -84.81 -70.20
CA PHE A 5 9.83 -84.20 -69.17
C PHE A 5 8.53 -84.98 -69.08
N ALA A 6 8.28 -85.61 -67.93
CA ALA A 6 6.99 -86.19 -67.62
C ALA A 6 6.11 -85.10 -66.98
N GLU A 7 4.92 -84.93 -67.54
CA GLU A 7 3.89 -84.03 -67.04
C GLU A 7 3.42 -84.52 -65.67
N VAL A 8 3.71 -83.75 -64.62
CA VAL A 8 3.23 -84.01 -63.26
C VAL A 8 1.74 -83.70 -63.27
N PRO A 9 0.86 -84.60 -62.80
CA PRO A 9 -0.56 -84.30 -62.75
C PRO A 9 -0.75 -83.08 -61.84
N GLU A 10 -1.54 -82.11 -62.28
CA GLU A 10 -2.07 -81.05 -61.43
C GLU A 10 -2.74 -81.73 -60.23
N LEU A 11 -2.03 -81.74 -59.10
CA LEU A 11 -2.66 -81.86 -57.81
C LEU A 11 -3.56 -80.63 -57.73
N THR A 12 -4.81 -80.84 -58.09
CA THR A 12 -5.92 -80.00 -57.67
C THR A 12 -5.68 -79.81 -56.20
N THR A 13 -5.16 -78.64 -55.82
CA THR A 13 -5.16 -78.18 -54.46
C THR A 13 -6.63 -78.05 -54.13
N VAL A 14 -7.23 -79.16 -53.69
CA VAL A 14 -8.45 -79.15 -52.91
C VAL A 14 -8.17 -78.11 -51.86
N GLY A 15 -8.79 -76.95 -52.01
CA GLY A 15 -8.72 -75.91 -51.00
C GLY A 15 -8.98 -76.62 -49.69
N ALA A 16 -8.00 -76.60 -48.79
CA ALA A 16 -8.22 -76.99 -47.42
C ALA A 16 -9.36 -76.08 -46.96
N ALA A 17 -10.57 -76.61 -47.00
CA ALA A 17 -11.72 -75.98 -46.42
C ALA A 17 -11.37 -75.94 -44.93
N GLU A 18 -10.90 -74.78 -44.47
CA GLU A 18 -10.75 -74.49 -43.06
C GLU A 18 -11.99 -75.03 -42.37
N SER A 19 -11.80 -75.88 -41.36
CA SER A 19 -12.92 -76.44 -40.63
C SER A 19 -13.77 -75.27 -40.13
N PRO A 20 -15.11 -75.30 -40.26
CA PRO A 20 -15.96 -74.20 -39.79
C PRO A 20 -15.74 -73.86 -38.30
N ALA A 21 -15.20 -74.79 -37.51
CA ALA A 21 -14.78 -74.56 -36.14
C ALA A 21 -13.51 -73.68 -36.00
N GLU A 22 -12.53 -73.84 -36.90
CA GLU A 22 -11.29 -73.03 -36.94
C GLU A 22 -11.58 -71.61 -37.41
N THR A 23 -12.43 -71.44 -38.43
CA THR A 23 -12.88 -70.13 -38.91
C THR A 23 -13.66 -69.38 -37.82
N THR A 24 -14.51 -70.09 -37.06
CA THR A 24 -15.25 -69.51 -35.94
C THR A 24 -14.33 -69.06 -34.81
N ARG A 25 -13.30 -69.86 -34.47
CA ARG A 25 -12.33 -69.53 -33.42
C ARG A 25 -11.41 -68.38 -33.80
N ALA A 26 -10.99 -68.32 -35.06
CA ALA A 26 -10.24 -67.20 -35.61
C ALA A 26 -11.08 -65.90 -35.55
N ALA A 27 -12.37 -65.95 -35.92
CA ALA A 27 -13.28 -64.82 -35.83
C ALA A 27 -13.46 -64.31 -34.37
N GLN A 28 -13.61 -65.23 -33.41
CA GLN A 28 -13.70 -64.88 -31.98
C GLN A 28 -12.43 -64.19 -31.48
N LEU A 29 -11.24 -64.72 -31.80
CA LEU A 29 -9.96 -64.11 -31.43
C LEU A 29 -9.79 -62.74 -32.08
N HIS A 30 -10.18 -62.58 -33.34
CA HIS A 30 -10.17 -61.28 -34.02
C HIS A 30 -11.08 -60.25 -33.32
N GLN A 31 -12.28 -60.68 -32.90
CA GLN A 31 -13.21 -59.82 -32.17
C GLN A 31 -12.67 -59.44 -30.79
N GLU A 32 -12.09 -60.38 -30.04
CA GLU A 32 -11.49 -60.13 -28.73
C GLU A 32 -10.28 -59.17 -28.83
N LEU A 33 -9.43 -59.36 -29.85
CA LEU A 33 -8.30 -58.49 -30.13
C LEU A 33 -8.77 -57.08 -30.50
N GLN A 34 -9.84 -56.96 -31.30
CA GLN A 34 -10.45 -55.68 -31.62
C GLN A 34 -11.04 -54.99 -30.38
N SER A 35 -11.73 -55.73 -29.50
CA SER A 35 -12.26 -55.20 -28.22
C SER A 35 -11.12 -54.68 -27.34
N THR A 36 -10.07 -55.49 -27.17
CA THR A 36 -8.90 -55.12 -26.36
C THR A 36 -8.20 -53.87 -26.91
N ARG A 37 -8.08 -53.75 -28.24
CA ARG A 37 -7.53 -52.53 -28.88
C ARG A 37 -8.38 -51.31 -28.58
N GLN A 38 -9.71 -51.43 -28.67
CA GLN A 38 -10.61 -50.32 -28.35
C GLN A 38 -10.53 -49.91 -26.87
N GLU A 39 -10.44 -50.88 -25.96
CA GLU A 39 -10.24 -50.62 -24.52
C GLU A 39 -8.90 -49.92 -24.25
N LEU A 40 -7.82 -50.37 -24.90
CA LEU A 40 -6.51 -49.74 -24.79
C LEU A 40 -6.54 -48.30 -25.32
N GLU A 41 -7.18 -48.07 -26.48
CA GLU A 41 -7.36 -46.72 -27.04
C GLU A 41 -8.23 -45.82 -26.15
N SER A 42 -9.24 -46.37 -25.47
CA SER A 42 -10.01 -45.63 -24.45
C SER A 42 -9.12 -45.23 -23.28
N THR A 43 -8.39 -46.20 -22.73
CA THR A 43 -7.49 -45.98 -21.57
C THR A 43 -6.40 -44.97 -21.91
N ILE A 44 -5.83 -45.01 -23.11
CA ILE A 44 -4.85 -44.02 -23.58
C ILE A 44 -5.48 -42.63 -23.65
N ARG A 45 -6.71 -42.51 -24.15
CA ARG A 45 -7.42 -41.21 -24.18
C ARG A 45 -7.69 -40.68 -22.79
N GLU A 46 -8.12 -41.54 -21.87
CA GLU A 46 -8.35 -41.18 -20.46
C GLU A 46 -7.05 -40.74 -19.77
N LEU A 47 -5.95 -41.48 -19.99
CA LEU A 47 -4.63 -41.12 -19.46
C LEU A 47 -4.13 -39.79 -20.03
N ASN A 48 -4.33 -39.55 -21.32
CA ASN A 48 -3.97 -38.28 -21.95
C ASN A 48 -4.82 -37.12 -21.39
N ALA A 49 -6.12 -37.33 -21.20
CA ALA A 49 -7.00 -36.33 -20.58
C ALA A 49 -6.57 -36.02 -19.14
N ALA A 50 -6.28 -37.05 -18.34
CA ALA A 50 -5.78 -36.88 -16.97
C ALA A 50 -4.43 -36.16 -16.92
N ASN A 51 -3.52 -36.47 -17.84
CA ASN A 51 -2.25 -35.74 -17.94
C ASN A 51 -2.45 -34.27 -18.33
N GLN A 52 -3.38 -33.97 -19.25
CA GLN A 52 -3.72 -32.59 -19.60
C GLN A 52 -4.32 -31.84 -18.42
N GLU A 53 -5.21 -32.47 -17.65
CA GLU A 53 -5.79 -31.91 -16.44
C GLU A 53 -4.72 -31.65 -15.37
N LEU A 54 -3.80 -32.60 -15.14
CA LEU A 54 -2.68 -32.40 -14.22
C LEU A 54 -1.76 -31.25 -14.65
N THR A 55 -1.47 -31.12 -15.94
CA THR A 55 -0.69 -29.99 -16.46
C THR A 55 -1.44 -28.66 -16.25
N ALA A 56 -2.74 -28.62 -16.54
CA ALA A 56 -3.56 -27.43 -16.33
C ALA A 56 -3.61 -27.01 -14.85
N LEU A 57 -3.78 -27.96 -13.94
CA LEU A 57 -3.74 -27.71 -12.49
C LEU A 57 -2.36 -27.23 -12.03
N ASN A 58 -1.28 -27.74 -12.64
CA ASN A 58 0.07 -27.28 -12.34
C ASN A 58 0.28 -25.82 -12.79
N GLU A 59 -0.15 -25.48 -14.01
CA GLU A 59 -0.11 -24.12 -14.53
C GLU A 59 -0.96 -23.17 -13.68
N GLU A 60 -2.15 -23.58 -13.25
CA GLU A 60 -3.00 -22.80 -12.35
C GLU A 60 -2.32 -22.59 -10.99
N ALA A 61 -1.72 -23.63 -10.41
CA ALA A 61 -0.99 -23.52 -9.15
C ALA A 61 0.24 -22.59 -9.25
N LEU A 62 0.96 -22.63 -10.39
CA LEU A 62 2.05 -21.71 -10.67
C LEU A 62 1.55 -20.28 -10.80
N SER A 63 0.47 -20.05 -11.54
CA SER A 63 -0.15 -18.74 -11.70
C SER A 63 -0.60 -18.16 -10.35
N LEU A 64 -1.22 -18.98 -9.48
CA LEU A 64 -1.62 -18.56 -8.15
C LEU A 64 -0.40 -18.20 -7.28
N ASN A 65 0.68 -18.96 -7.41
CA ASN A 65 1.92 -18.67 -6.68
C ASN A 65 2.53 -17.32 -7.14
N GLU A 66 2.54 -17.05 -8.44
CA GLU A 66 2.97 -15.75 -8.97
C GLU A 66 2.07 -14.60 -8.49
N GLU A 67 0.75 -14.80 -8.45
CA GLU A 67 -0.19 -13.81 -7.92
C GLU A 67 0.02 -13.56 -6.42
N PHE A 68 0.26 -14.62 -5.63
CA PHE A 68 0.62 -14.49 -4.21
C PHE A 68 1.94 -13.75 -4.03
N GLN A 69 2.95 -14.06 -4.84
CA GLN A 69 4.23 -13.35 -4.80
C GLN A 69 4.04 -11.87 -5.14
N SER A 70 3.29 -11.55 -6.20
CA SER A 70 2.97 -10.17 -6.58
C SER A 70 2.24 -9.42 -5.46
N THR A 71 1.28 -10.07 -4.82
CA THR A 71 0.53 -9.47 -3.68
C THR A 71 1.47 -9.22 -2.49
N ASN A 72 2.43 -10.12 -2.26
CA ASN A 72 3.40 -9.96 -1.19
C ASN A 72 4.39 -8.81 -1.49
N GLU A 73 4.84 -8.67 -2.74
CA GLU A 73 5.68 -7.55 -3.19
C GLU A 73 4.95 -6.20 -3.09
N GLU A 74 3.66 -6.16 -3.45
CA GLU A 74 2.82 -4.96 -3.31
C GLU A 74 2.62 -4.59 -1.82
N LEU A 75 2.41 -5.58 -0.94
CA LEU A 75 2.31 -5.36 0.50
C LEU A 75 3.63 -4.84 1.10
N GLU A 76 4.77 -5.39 0.66
CA GLU A 76 6.10 -4.93 1.09
C GLU A 76 6.35 -3.49 0.64
N THR A 77 6.01 -3.16 -0.60
CA THR A 77 6.08 -1.79 -1.13
C THR A 77 5.21 -0.84 -0.30
N SER A 78 3.96 -1.20 -0.03
CA SER A 78 3.04 -0.38 0.78
C SER A 78 3.57 -0.16 2.20
N LYS A 79 4.21 -1.17 2.79
CA LYS A 79 4.86 -1.06 4.10
C LYS A 79 6.04 -0.08 4.07
N GLU A 80 6.88 -0.13 3.04
CA GLU A 80 8.02 0.79 2.87
C GLU A 80 7.54 2.23 2.67
N GLU A 81 6.50 2.45 1.87
CA GLU A 81 5.88 3.77 1.69
C GLU A 81 5.35 4.34 3.01
N LEU A 82 4.64 3.52 3.79
CA LEU A 82 4.15 3.93 5.11
C LEU A 82 5.28 4.26 6.08
N GLN A 83 6.37 3.50 6.05
CA GLN A 83 7.55 3.79 6.86
C GLN A 83 8.17 5.13 6.45
N SER A 84 8.34 5.38 5.15
CA SER A 84 8.88 6.63 4.63
C SER A 84 8.02 7.84 5.04
N LEU A 85 6.68 7.73 4.95
CA LEU A 85 5.76 8.78 5.41
C LEU A 85 5.88 9.04 6.92
N ASN A 86 6.12 8.00 7.72
CA ASN A 86 6.32 8.15 9.16
C ASN A 86 7.62 8.92 9.47
N GLU A 87 8.69 8.61 8.75
CA GLU A 87 9.99 9.30 8.87
C GLU A 87 9.87 10.78 8.46
N GLU A 88 9.14 11.07 7.39
CA GLU A 88 8.86 12.44 6.95
C GLU A 88 8.02 13.21 7.98
N LEU A 89 6.95 12.60 8.50
CA LEU A 89 6.10 13.19 9.53
C LEU A 89 6.89 13.49 10.82
N THR A 90 7.75 12.55 11.23
CA THR A 90 8.63 12.73 12.40
C THR A 90 9.59 13.89 12.18
N THR A 91 10.17 14.00 11.00
CA THR A 91 11.05 15.11 10.62
C THR A 91 10.30 16.45 10.66
N ALA A 92 9.11 16.52 10.08
CA ALA A 92 8.28 17.73 10.11
C ALA A 92 7.88 18.14 11.54
N ASN A 93 7.54 17.17 12.39
CA ASN A 93 7.22 17.42 13.80
C ASN A 93 8.42 18.02 14.55
N ASN A 94 9.62 17.44 14.37
CA ASN A 94 10.85 17.96 14.98
C ASN A 94 11.13 19.41 14.53
N GLN A 95 10.97 19.70 13.23
CA GLN A 95 11.13 21.06 12.71
C GLN A 95 10.14 22.06 13.31
N LEU A 96 8.88 21.65 13.50
CA LEU A 96 7.87 22.47 14.16
C LEU A 96 8.22 22.73 15.63
N GLN A 97 8.69 21.71 16.35
CA GLN A 97 9.13 21.84 17.74
C GLN A 97 10.32 22.79 17.86
N ASP A 98 11.30 22.69 16.98
CA ASP A 98 12.46 23.60 16.94
C ASP A 98 12.05 25.05 16.62
N SER A 99 11.10 25.23 15.70
CA SER A 99 10.56 26.55 15.39
C SER A 99 9.83 27.16 16.59
N LEU A 100 9.01 26.35 17.29
CA LEU A 100 8.32 26.77 18.50
C LEU A 100 9.31 27.11 19.63
N ALA A 101 10.36 26.31 19.80
CA ALA A 101 11.42 26.57 20.77
C ALA A 101 12.13 27.89 20.47
N ARG A 102 12.52 28.13 19.21
CA ARG A 102 13.12 29.41 18.78
C ARG A 102 12.21 30.58 19.05
N GLN A 103 10.92 30.49 18.71
CA GLN A 103 9.95 31.56 18.95
C GLN A 103 9.79 31.85 20.45
N ARG A 104 9.76 30.81 21.30
CA ARG A 104 9.71 30.98 22.75
C ARG A 104 10.96 31.67 23.28
N THR A 105 12.15 31.28 22.82
CA THR A 105 13.41 31.93 23.21
C THR A 105 13.40 33.41 22.81
N THR A 106 13.10 33.74 21.55
CA THR A 106 13.02 35.14 21.11
C THR A 106 11.99 35.95 21.88
N SER A 107 10.82 35.35 22.17
CA SER A 107 9.79 36.03 22.98
C SER A 107 10.26 36.29 24.41
N ASN A 108 10.96 35.33 25.03
CA ASN A 108 11.53 35.50 26.37
C ASN A 108 12.65 36.54 26.38
N ASP A 109 13.52 36.54 25.38
CA ASP A 109 14.60 37.53 25.24
C ASP A 109 14.02 38.94 25.10
N LEU A 110 13.00 39.11 24.26
CA LEU A 110 12.31 40.39 24.11
C LEU A 110 11.69 40.85 25.43
N LYS A 111 11.01 39.96 26.16
CA LYS A 111 10.46 40.30 27.50
C LYS A 111 11.56 40.69 28.48
N ASN A 112 12.69 39.99 28.49
CA ASN A 112 13.81 40.29 29.36
C ASN A 112 14.43 41.65 29.03
N ILE A 113 14.60 41.97 27.75
CA ILE A 113 15.10 43.28 27.30
C ILE A 113 14.13 44.40 27.66
N LEU A 114 12.82 44.20 27.41
CA LEU A 114 11.81 45.20 27.75
C LEU A 114 11.72 45.43 29.26
N ASN A 115 11.88 44.38 30.06
CA ASN A 115 11.85 44.48 31.53
C ASN A 115 13.13 45.10 32.11
N SER A 116 14.28 44.94 31.46
CA SER A 116 15.56 45.53 31.89
C SER A 116 15.76 46.96 31.38
N SER A 117 15.10 47.31 30.28
CA SER A 117 14.98 48.69 29.81
C SER A 117 14.18 49.49 30.84
N GLN A 118 14.82 50.45 31.51
CA GLN A 118 14.18 51.34 32.49
C GLN A 118 13.10 52.26 31.87
N ALA A 119 12.82 52.11 30.58
CA ALA A 119 11.75 52.81 29.89
C ALA A 119 10.37 52.25 30.30
N ALA A 120 9.52 53.12 30.85
CA ALA A 120 8.12 52.82 31.07
C ALA A 120 7.39 52.68 29.71
N THR A 121 7.01 51.46 29.35
CA THR A 121 6.34 51.17 28.07
C THR A 121 5.05 50.38 28.31
N LEU A 122 3.96 50.80 27.67
CA LEU A 122 2.65 50.15 27.70
C LEU A 122 2.28 49.75 26.28
N PHE A 123 2.01 48.46 26.05
CA PHE A 123 1.54 47.94 24.78
C PHE A 123 0.05 47.66 24.86
N VAL A 124 -0.68 48.14 23.86
CA VAL A 124 -2.12 47.91 23.70
C VAL A 124 -2.41 47.25 22.34
N ASP A 125 -3.54 46.56 22.23
CA ASP A 125 -4.04 46.06 20.96
C ASP A 125 -4.86 47.12 20.21
N ARG A 126 -5.41 46.73 19.04
CA ARG A 126 -6.26 47.61 18.21
C ARG A 126 -7.57 48.01 18.90
N ASP A 127 -8.02 47.22 19.87
CA ASP A 127 -9.20 47.51 20.69
C ASP A 127 -8.84 48.29 21.96
N LEU A 128 -7.60 48.82 22.04
CA LEU A 128 -7.04 49.53 23.19
C LEU A 128 -6.99 48.69 24.47
N LYS A 129 -6.89 47.36 24.40
CA LYS A 129 -6.70 46.51 25.57
C LYS A 129 -5.22 46.34 25.87
N VAL A 130 -4.86 46.35 27.15
CA VAL A 130 -3.48 46.19 27.59
C VAL A 130 -2.99 44.78 27.23
N ARG A 131 -1.90 44.67 26.47
CA ARG A 131 -1.28 43.39 26.12
C ARG A 131 -0.04 43.08 26.95
N PHE A 132 0.71 44.11 27.29
CA PHE A 132 1.98 44.00 28.01
C PHE A 132 2.36 45.38 28.56
N PHE A 133 3.06 45.41 29.70
CA PHE A 133 3.65 46.63 30.24
C PHE A 133 4.97 46.29 30.92
N THR A 134 5.93 47.23 30.87
CA THR A 134 7.20 47.06 31.58
C THR A 134 7.02 47.35 33.08
N PRO A 135 7.85 46.76 33.97
CA PRO A 135 7.79 47.04 35.41
C PRO A 135 7.92 48.53 35.74
N ALA A 136 8.69 49.28 34.94
CA ALA A 136 8.83 50.73 35.08
C ALA A 136 7.52 51.50 34.78
N ALA A 137 6.63 50.95 33.95
CA ALA A 137 5.31 51.54 33.67
C ALA A 137 4.27 51.23 34.77
N ALA A 138 4.46 50.15 35.53
CA ALA A 138 3.52 49.72 36.56
C ALA A 138 3.21 50.80 37.62
N PRO A 139 4.19 51.48 38.25
CA PRO A 139 3.90 52.53 39.23
C PRO A 139 3.35 53.82 38.60
N LEU A 140 3.67 54.12 37.33
CA LEU A 140 3.16 55.32 36.66
C LEU A 140 1.67 55.24 36.35
N PHE A 141 1.20 54.02 36.05
CA PHE A 141 -0.18 53.77 35.64
C PHE A 141 -0.97 52.95 36.68
N ASN A 142 -0.40 52.68 37.86
CA ASN A 142 -0.96 51.81 38.90
C ASN A 142 -1.44 50.44 38.38
N LEU A 143 -0.65 49.83 37.49
CA LEU A 143 -0.98 48.56 36.84
C LEU A 143 -0.60 47.35 37.70
N ILE A 144 -1.45 46.33 37.68
CA ILE A 144 -1.16 45.01 38.24
C ILE A 144 -1.16 43.93 37.15
N PRO A 145 -0.49 42.77 37.34
CA PRO A 145 -0.40 41.73 36.31
C PRO A 145 -1.75 41.23 35.77
N THR A 146 -2.81 41.31 36.57
CA THR A 146 -4.19 40.95 36.19
C THR A 146 -4.87 41.99 35.28
N ASP A 147 -4.27 43.15 35.04
CA ASP A 147 -4.81 44.15 34.12
C ASP A 147 -4.51 43.86 32.65
N ILE A 148 -3.69 42.84 32.35
CA ILE A 148 -3.49 42.34 30.99
C ILE A 148 -4.84 41.84 30.44
N GLY A 149 -5.25 42.37 29.28
CA GLY A 149 -6.52 42.11 28.62
C GLY A 149 -7.62 43.12 28.95
N ARG A 150 -7.42 44.02 29.91
CA ARG A 150 -8.40 45.06 30.26
C ARG A 150 -8.32 46.24 29.29
N PRO A 151 -9.44 46.88 28.95
CA PRO A 151 -9.45 48.10 28.15
C PRO A 151 -8.68 49.24 28.84
N LEU A 152 -7.93 50.01 28.07
CA LEU A 152 -7.15 51.15 28.56
C LEU A 152 -8.04 52.22 29.21
N SER A 153 -9.31 52.33 28.79
CA SER A 153 -10.29 53.24 29.38
C SER A 153 -10.55 53.00 30.87
N ASP A 154 -10.56 51.74 31.31
CA ASP A 154 -10.82 51.37 32.71
C ASP A 154 -9.66 51.76 33.62
N LEU A 155 -8.46 51.84 33.04
CA LEU A 155 -7.22 52.22 33.70
C LEU A 155 -7.02 53.74 33.67
N ALA A 156 -7.42 54.38 32.56
CA ALA A 156 -7.36 55.83 32.37
C ALA A 156 -8.22 56.61 33.38
N ALA A 157 -9.24 55.99 33.98
CA ALA A 157 -9.99 56.62 35.09
C ALA A 157 -9.11 56.96 36.31
N ARG A 158 -7.88 56.43 36.40
CA ARG A 158 -6.89 56.68 37.46
C ARG A 158 -5.73 57.57 37.01
N ILE A 159 -5.69 57.95 35.74
CA ILE A 159 -4.63 58.77 35.13
C ILE A 159 -5.20 60.19 34.96
N THR A 160 -4.49 61.20 35.45
CA THR A 160 -4.97 62.59 35.51
C THR A 160 -4.99 63.30 34.14
N ASP A 161 -4.69 62.60 33.05
CA ASP A 161 -4.53 63.18 31.71
C ASP A 161 -5.78 62.95 30.85
N ILE A 162 -6.47 64.04 30.52
CA ILE A 162 -7.85 64.07 29.99
C ILE A 162 -7.93 63.52 28.56
N ASP A 163 -6.82 63.51 27.80
CA ASP A 163 -6.78 63.10 26.39
C ASP A 163 -5.92 61.85 26.11
N PHE A 164 -5.48 61.13 27.15
CA PHE A 164 -4.55 60.01 26.99
C PHE A 164 -5.07 58.91 26.04
N VAL A 165 -6.34 58.55 26.15
CA VAL A 165 -7.00 57.54 25.30
C VAL A 165 -7.20 58.03 23.87
N ALA A 166 -7.53 59.31 23.69
CA ALA A 166 -7.70 59.91 22.37
C ALA A 166 -6.35 59.98 21.63
N ASN A 167 -5.28 60.35 22.34
CA ASN A 167 -3.92 60.41 21.79
C ASN A 167 -3.36 59.03 21.45
N THR A 168 -3.62 57.99 22.24
CA THR A 168 -3.18 56.62 21.90
C THR A 168 -3.87 56.08 20.65
N ARG A 169 -5.14 56.40 20.44
CA ARG A 169 -5.88 56.02 19.23
C ARG A 169 -5.33 56.67 17.96
N ALA A 170 -4.71 57.85 18.06
CA ALA A 170 -4.18 58.58 16.92
C ALA A 170 -2.83 58.03 16.39
N VAL A 171 -2.15 57.16 17.15
CA VAL A 171 -0.79 56.66 16.85
C VAL A 171 -0.76 55.14 16.56
N LEU A 172 -1.90 54.45 16.69
CA LEU A 172 -2.09 53.03 16.36
C LEU A 172 -2.57 52.83 14.92
#